data_AF-A0A327P7P8-F1
#
_entry.id   AF-A0A327P7P8-F1
#
_cell.length_a   1.000
_cell.length_b   1.000
_cell.length_c   1.000
_cell.angle_alpha   90.00
_cell.angle_beta   90.00
_cell.angle_gamma   90.00
#
_symmetry.space_group_name_H-M   'P 1'
#
loop_
_entity.id
_entity.type
_entity.pdbx_description
1 polymer ?
#
loop_
_entity_poly.entity_id
_entity_poly.type
_entity_poly.pdbx_seq_one_letter_code
_entity_poly.pdbx_strand_id
1 'polypeptide(L)'
;MWFRIFVDKLYKYMKVTALIEDELIQDVIDISGAKNITEALRIALKDYRSRKLMRNYANSIAAEPLEFTYGAKELRDLNQK
;
A
#
# COMPACT_ATOMS: atom_id res chain seq x y z
N MET A 1 13.25 33.38 1.58
CA MET A 1 13.53 32.08 0.92
C MET A 1 13.52 30.88 1.87
N TRP A 2 13.65 31.07 3.19
CA TRP A 2 13.55 29.98 4.18
C TRP A 2 12.11 29.60 4.56
N PHE A 3 11.16 30.54 4.40
CA PHE A 3 9.75 30.31 4.71
C PHE A 3 9.07 29.32 3.76
N ARG A 4 9.46 29.31 2.48
CA ARG A 4 8.85 28.44 1.44
C ARG A 4 9.29 26.98 1.57
N ILE A 5 10.56 26.75 1.93
CA ILE A 5 11.10 25.41 2.19
C ILE A 5 10.48 24.79 3.46
N PHE A 6 10.05 25.60 4.43
CA PHE A 6 9.39 25.13 5.64
C PHE A 6 7.91 24.77 5.41
N VAL A 7 7.22 25.49 4.51
CA VAL A 7 5.81 25.26 4.17
C VAL A 7 5.61 23.96 3.38
N ASP A 8 6.55 23.58 2.50
CA ASP A 8 6.43 22.36 1.70
C ASP A 8 6.50 21.07 2.56
N LYS A 9 7.04 21.13 3.79
CA LYS A 9 7.05 20.01 4.74
C LYS A 9 5.76 19.87 5.57
N LEU A 10 4.79 20.78 5.45
CA LEU A 10 3.59 20.82 6.30
C LEU A 10 2.31 20.29 5.65
N TYR A 11 2.29 19.99 4.34
CA TYR A 11 1.11 19.41 3.67
C TYR A 11 1.20 17.89 3.56
N LYS A 12 1.00 17.18 4.69
CA LYS A 12 0.91 15.70 4.71
C LYS A 12 -0.52 15.17 4.51
N TYR A 13 -1.52 16.05 4.54
CA TYR A 13 -2.94 15.69 4.45
C TYR A 13 -3.67 16.62 3.48
N MET A 14 -4.51 16.03 2.62
CA MET A 14 -5.39 16.73 1.68
C MET A 14 -6.84 16.55 2.13
N LYS A 15 -7.63 17.63 2.15
CA LYS A 15 -9.08 17.54 2.36
C LYS A 15 -9.75 17.21 1.02
N VAL A 16 -10.65 16.24 1.03
CA VAL A 16 -11.41 15.80 -0.14
C VAL A 16 -12.88 15.79 0.23
N THR A 17 -13.73 16.31 -0.66
CA THR A 17 -15.18 16.25 -0.55
C THR A 17 -15.70 15.37 -1.68
N ALA A 18 -16.52 14.38 -1.36
CA ALA A 18 -17.09 13.44 -2.32
C ALA A 18 -18.50 13.05 -1.88
N LEU A 19 -19.34 12.68 -2.86
CA LEU A 19 -20.62 12.04 -2.61
C LEU A 19 -20.42 10.53 -2.67
N ILE A 20 -20.75 9.84 -1.58
CA ILE A 20 -20.61 8.40 -1.43
C ILE A 20 -21.88 7.89 -0.75
N GLU A 21 -22.29 6.67 -1.07
CA GLU A 21 -23.43 6.00 -0.42
C GLU A 21 -23.14 5.80 1.07
N ASP A 22 -24.04 6.24 1.93
CA ASP A 22 -23.87 6.18 3.39
C ASP A 22 -23.77 4.73 3.88
N GLU A 23 -24.58 3.83 3.31
CA GLU A 23 -24.56 2.40 3.64
C GLU A 23 -23.19 1.77 3.39
N LEU A 24 -22.56 2.09 2.25
CA LEU A 24 -21.22 1.64 1.91
C LEU A 24 -20.18 2.14 2.92
N ILE A 25 -20.27 3.41 3.33
CA ILE A 25 -19.35 3.97 4.33
C ILE A 25 -19.51 3.28 5.67
N GLN A 26 -20.75 2.98 6.07
CA GLN A 26 -21.04 2.30 7.31
C GLN A 26 -20.50 0.86 7.31
N ASP A 27 -20.72 0.11 6.23
CA ASP A 27 -20.16 -1.23 6.05
C ASP A 27 -18.64 -1.23 6.15
N VAL A 28 -17.98 -0.27 5.50
CA VAL A 28 -16.52 -0.17 5.54
C VAL A 28 -16.03 0.19 6.95
N ILE A 29 -16.73 1.04 7.70
CA ILE A 29 -16.41 1.34 9.11
C ILE A 29 -16.48 0.07 9.95
N ASP A 30 -17.58 -0.68 9.82
CA ASP A 30 -17.85 -1.87 10.64
C ASP A 30 -16.85 -3.00 10.32
N ILE A 31 -16.58 -3.26 9.04
CA ILE A 31 -15.61 -4.28 8.60
C ILE A 31 -14.18 -3.89 9.01
N SER A 32 -13.82 -2.60 8.94
CA SER A 32 -12.45 -2.16 9.26
C SER A 32 -12.20 -1.94 10.76
N GLY A 33 -13.25 -1.89 11.58
CA GLY A 33 -13.14 -1.50 13.00
C GLY A 33 -12.68 -0.05 13.19
N ALA A 34 -12.88 0.80 12.19
CA ALA A 34 -12.42 2.17 12.21
C ALA A 34 -13.27 3.06 13.13
N LYS A 35 -12.65 4.09 13.70
CA LYS A 35 -13.33 5.02 14.61
C LYS A 35 -14.15 6.10 13.89
N ASN A 36 -13.88 6.33 12.60
CA ASN A 36 -14.51 7.37 11.79
C ASN A 36 -14.30 7.10 10.29
N ILE A 37 -15.04 7.84 9.46
CA ILE A 37 -15.03 7.76 8.00
C ILE A 37 -13.61 7.91 7.42
N THR A 38 -12.84 8.88 7.90
CA THR A 38 -11.48 9.15 7.39
C THR A 38 -10.55 7.96 7.62
N GLU A 39 -10.58 7.37 8.81
CA GLU A 39 -9.77 6.20 9.13
C GLU A 39 -10.22 4.96 8.34
N ALA A 40 -11.54 4.78 8.18
CA ALA A 40 -12.12 3.69 7.40
C ALA A 40 -11.65 3.75 5.94
N LEU A 41 -11.81 4.91 5.30
CA LEU A 41 -11.34 5.16 3.93
C LEU A 41 -9.82 5.00 3.81
N ARG A 42 -9.04 5.46 4.80
CA ARG A 42 -7.59 5.29 4.80
C ARG A 42 -7.18 3.81 4.83
N ILE A 43 -7.85 2.99 5.63
CA ILE A 43 -7.61 1.55 5.71
C ILE A 43 -7.98 0.90 4.38
N ALA A 44 -9.19 1.16 3.87
CA ALA A 44 -9.69 0.60 2.62
C ALA A 44 -8.79 0.94 1.42
N LEU A 45 -8.36 2.20 1.28
CA LEU A 45 -7.47 2.63 0.20
C LEU A 45 -6.08 2.00 0.27
N LYS A 46 -5.53 1.85 1.49
CA LYS A 46 -4.24 1.17 1.68
C LYS A 46 -4.34 -0.30 1.29
N ASP A 47 -5.39 -0.99 1.73
CA ASP A 47 -5.60 -2.39 1.38
C ASP A 47 -5.79 -2.58 -0.13
N TYR A 48 -6.65 -1.76 -0.75
CA TYR A 48 -6.85 -1.76 -2.20
C TYR A 48 -5.53 -1.56 -2.96
N ARG A 49 -4.74 -0.55 -2.57
CA ARG A 49 -3.43 -0.29 -3.19
C ARG A 49 -2.51 -1.49 -3.06
N SER A 50 -2.38 -2.07 -1.87
CA SER A 50 -1.51 -3.22 -1.61
C SER A 50 -1.91 -4.43 -2.46
N ARG A 51 -3.21 -4.75 -2.52
CA ARG A 51 -3.72 -5.84 -3.36
C ARG A 51 -3.45 -5.61 -4.84
N LYS A 52 -3.62 -4.37 -5.31
CA LYS A 52 -3.33 -4.03 -6.72
C LYS A 52 -1.84 -4.17 -7.03
N LEU A 53 -0.96 -3.70 -6.14
CA LEU A 53 0.48 -3.87 -6.28
C LEU A 53 0.90 -5.34 -6.30
N MET A 54 0.38 -6.15 -5.37
CA MET A 54 0.65 -7.59 -5.35
C MET A 54 0.25 -8.27 -6.65
N ARG A 55 -0.93 -7.98 -7.20
CA ARG A 55 -1.37 -8.51 -8.49
C ARG A 55 -0.46 -8.08 -9.63
N ASN A 56 -0.06 -6.81 -9.65
CA ASN A 56 0.86 -6.31 -10.67
C ASN A 56 2.21 -7.03 -10.60
N TYR A 57 2.78 -7.21 -9.40
CA TYR A 57 4.04 -7.93 -9.23
C TYR A 57 3.93 -9.41 -9.62
N ALA A 58 2.84 -10.07 -9.22
CA ALA A 58 2.59 -11.45 -9.63
C ALA A 58 2.53 -11.59 -11.16
N ASN A 59 1.85 -10.65 -11.84
CA ASN A 59 1.80 -10.62 -13.30
C ASN A 59 3.17 -10.33 -13.93
N SER A 60 3.97 -9.44 -13.34
CA SER A 60 5.33 -9.18 -13.80
C SER A 60 6.22 -10.41 -13.67
N ILE A 61 6.15 -11.14 -12.55
CA ILE A 61 6.88 -12.40 -12.35
C ILE A 61 6.39 -13.49 -13.32
N ALA A 62 5.09 -13.53 -13.62
CA ALA A 62 4.57 -14.49 -14.59
C ALA A 62 5.03 -14.17 -16.03
N ALA A 63 5.15 -12.89 -16.38
CA ALA A 63 5.61 -12.45 -17.69
C ALA A 63 7.13 -12.60 -17.86
N GLU A 64 7.89 -12.31 -16.80
CA GLU A 64 9.35 -12.44 -16.75
C GLU A 64 9.71 -13.20 -15.47
N PRO A 65 9.79 -14.54 -15.56
CA PRO A 65 10.14 -15.39 -14.42
C PRO A 65 11.48 -14.99 -13.81
N LEU A 66 11.53 -15.00 -12.48
CA LEU A 66 12.77 -14.74 -11.76
C LEU A 66 13.77 -15.85 -12.03
N GLU A 67 14.90 -15.50 -12.65
CA GLU A 67 16.04 -16.39 -12.79
C GLU A 67 16.96 -16.26 -11.56
N PHE A 68 17.26 -17.39 -10.93
CA PHE A 68 18.19 -17.43 -9.80
C PHE A 68 19.52 -18.01 -10.27
N THR A 69 20.61 -17.27 -10.05
CA THR A 69 21.98 -17.70 -10.41
C THR A 69 22.44 -18.90 -9.57
N TYR A 70 21.89 -19.07 -8.38
CA TYR A 70 22.26 -20.13 -7.44
C TYR A 70 21.02 -20.86 -6.96
N GLY A 71 21.10 -22.19 -6.94
CA GLY A 71 20.10 -23.01 -6.29
C GLY A 71 20.19 -22.92 -4.76
N ALA A 72 19.19 -23.48 -4.09
CA ALA A 72 19.13 -23.46 -2.63
C ALA A 72 20.30 -24.18 -1.95
N LYS A 73 20.97 -25.12 -2.64
CA LYS A 73 22.14 -25.83 -2.12
C LYS A 73 23.38 -24.95 -2.17
N GLU A 74 23.64 -24.33 -3.31
CA GLU A 74 24.77 -23.43 -3.54
C GLU A 74 24.75 -22.24 -2.56
N LEU A 75 23.57 -21.69 -2.27
CA LEU A 75 23.40 -20.61 -1.28
C LEU A 75 23.70 -21.06 0.17
N ARG A 76 23.35 -22.29 0.53
CA ARG A 76 23.66 -22.84 1.87
C ARG A 76 25.15 -23.07 2.04
N ASP A 77 25.79 -23.63 1.01
CA ASP A 77 27.23 -23.92 1.02
C ASP A 77 28.06 -22.63 1.08
N LEU A 78 27.58 -21.54 0.44
CA LEU A 78 28.17 -20.20 0.55
C LEU A 78 28.07 -19.59 1.97
N ASN A 79 26.92 -19.75 2.63
CA ASN A 79 26.66 -19.17 3.95
C ASN A 79 27.27 -19.95 5.13
N GLN A 80 27.86 -21.12 4.88
CA GLN A 80 28.54 -21.94 5.90
C GLN A 80 30.07 -21.73 5.92
N LYS A 81 30.57 -20.73 5.19
CA LYS A 81 31.94 -20.20 5.33
C LYS A 81 31.97 -19.04 6.30
#